data_AF-A0A8H6HRC8-F1
#
_entry.id   AF-A0A8H6HRC8-F1
#
_cell.length_a   1.000
_cell.length_b   1.000
_cell.length_c   1.000
_cell.angle_alpha   90.00
_cell.angle_beta   90.00
_cell.angle_gamma   90.00
#
_symmetry.space_group_name_H-M   'P 1'
#
loop_
_entity.id
_entity.type
_entity.pdbx_description
1 polymer ?
#
loop_
_entity_poly.entity_id
_entity_poly.type
_entity_poly.pdbx_seq_one_letter_code
_entity_poly.pdbx_strand_id
1 'polypeptide(L)'
;MFYRYDSTEARLRLDSSIQEAAQFEQQGNMKTLAGIMPEEYDVVEFTQPPCLRMVKQSETGHEEATVAVRGILCDKTLPPIYSLASHKFEHVRYLRQFVRVTGLGSISFNESLTRLGAIENRFREAEGVANLQPFSFGKFEDEECVAMHDRYLTERRFVRELRHIPFTPDIDPNEALEAARGTDFIRVADNVVQYSKRMTKEDGTIFYEPLSPAEFKMGDIVEATGTFIAYPERDEGHYVMVFALRALTMLDSTVREAAKVPFSPKTEIDERKAAGRKKGKKPTMRSVKRSYISYGTQGGL
;
A
#
# COMPACT_ATOMS: atom_id res chain seq x y z
N MET A 1 8.22 15.24 1.48
CA MET A 1 7.11 16.12 1.07
C MET A 1 5.92 15.69 1.90
N PHE A 2 5.63 16.40 2.98
CA PHE A 2 4.69 15.96 4.02
C PHE A 2 3.28 15.84 3.46
N TYR A 3 2.67 14.68 3.64
CA TYR A 3 1.28 14.48 3.28
C TYR A 3 0.39 15.35 4.18
N ARG A 4 -0.39 16.24 3.57
CA ARG A 4 -1.26 17.19 4.28
C ARG A 4 -2.61 16.58 4.69
N TYR A 5 -2.68 15.29 4.98
CA TYR A 5 -3.91 14.67 5.48
C TYR A 5 -3.83 14.43 6.98
N ASP A 6 -5.00 14.39 7.63
CA ASP A 6 -5.09 14.14 9.07
C ASP A 6 -4.66 12.69 9.37
N SER A 7 -3.44 12.52 9.89
CA SER A 7 -2.87 11.21 10.21
C SER A 7 -3.61 10.52 11.36
N THR A 8 -4.24 11.29 12.26
CA THR A 8 -5.01 10.72 13.37
C THR A 8 -6.31 10.12 12.85
N GLU A 9 -7.05 10.85 12.01
CA GLU A 9 -8.26 10.35 11.36
C GLU A 9 -7.93 9.15 10.44
N ALA A 10 -6.84 9.22 9.66
CA ALA A 10 -6.41 8.10 8.82
C ALA A 10 -6.14 6.83 9.65
N ARG A 11 -5.46 6.97 10.80
CA ARG A 11 -5.20 5.86 11.72
C ARG A 11 -6.48 5.29 12.32
N LEU A 12 -7.41 6.13 12.78
CA LEU A 12 -8.68 5.66 13.36
C LEU A 12 -9.51 4.86 12.34
N ARG A 13 -9.53 5.30 11.09
CA ARG A 13 -10.20 4.56 10.00
C ARG A 13 -9.47 3.28 9.65
N LEU A 14 -8.14 3.30 9.64
CA LEU A 14 -7.35 2.09 9.44
C LEU A 14 -7.65 1.05 10.54
N ASP A 15 -7.65 1.44 11.81
CA ASP A 15 -7.93 0.54 12.93
C ASP A 15 -9.34 -0.07 12.82
N SER A 16 -10.34 0.75 12.48
CA SER A 16 -11.71 0.29 12.21
C SER A 16 -11.74 -0.74 11.08
N SER A 17 -10.97 -0.49 10.01
CA SER A 17 -10.85 -1.39 8.87
C SER A 17 -10.12 -2.69 9.22
N ILE A 18 -9.08 -2.67 10.06
CA ILE A 18 -8.39 -3.89 10.53
C ILE A 18 -9.33 -4.74 11.37
N GLN A 19 -10.11 -4.13 12.27
CA GLN A 19 -11.10 -4.85 13.09
C GLN A 19 -12.18 -5.51 12.24
N GLU A 20 -12.68 -4.80 11.22
CA GLU A 20 -13.63 -5.36 10.25
C GLU A 20 -13.04 -6.57 9.50
N ALA A 21 -11.77 -6.49 9.08
CA ALA A 21 -11.08 -7.59 8.41
C ALA A 21 -11.03 -8.86 9.27
N ALA A 22 -10.70 -8.70 10.56
CA ALA A 22 -10.62 -9.82 11.50
C ALA A 22 -11.98 -10.53 11.67
N GLN A 23 -13.10 -9.80 11.60
CA GLN A 23 -14.44 -10.37 11.63
C GLN A 23 -14.76 -11.16 10.37
N PHE A 24 -14.40 -10.63 9.19
CA PHE A 24 -14.60 -11.34 7.92
C PHE A 24 -13.76 -12.61 7.84
N GLU A 25 -12.56 -12.62 8.40
CA GLU A 25 -11.70 -13.80 8.45
C GLU A 25 -12.37 -14.97 9.19
N GLN A 26 -13.06 -14.69 10.31
CA GLN A 26 -13.80 -15.71 11.08
C GLN A 26 -14.95 -16.34 10.30
N GLN A 27 -15.42 -15.69 9.23
CA GLN A 27 -16.46 -16.19 8.33
C GLN A 27 -15.89 -17.03 7.17
N GLY A 28 -14.59 -17.35 7.19
CA GLY A 28 -13.93 -18.18 6.18
C GLY A 28 -13.39 -17.40 4.97
N ASN A 29 -13.31 -16.08 5.05
CA ASN A 29 -12.71 -15.24 4.00
C ASN A 29 -11.17 -15.26 4.03
N MET A 30 -10.55 -14.50 3.13
CA MET A 30 -9.10 -14.34 3.01
C MET A 30 -8.43 -14.04 4.37
N LYS A 31 -7.33 -14.74 4.64
CA LYS A 31 -6.54 -14.58 5.86
C LYS A 31 -5.83 -13.23 5.89
N THR A 32 -5.92 -12.54 7.01
CA THR A 32 -5.09 -11.36 7.28
C THR A 32 -3.69 -11.79 7.73
N LEU A 33 -2.70 -10.92 7.59
CA LEU A 33 -1.36 -11.18 8.13
C LEU A 33 -1.39 -11.42 9.65
N ALA A 34 -2.29 -10.75 10.39
CA ALA A 34 -2.43 -10.95 11.82
C ALA A 34 -2.97 -12.33 12.19
N GLY A 35 -3.90 -12.85 11.37
CA GLY A 35 -4.60 -14.12 11.57
C GLY A 35 -3.92 -15.34 10.94
N ILE A 36 -2.79 -15.15 10.27
CA ILE A 36 -2.02 -16.27 9.73
C ILE A 36 -1.42 -17.11 10.89
N MET A 37 -1.57 -18.42 10.78
CA MET A 37 -0.88 -19.42 11.58
C MET A 37 0.14 -20.11 10.68
N PRO A 38 1.42 -19.69 10.67
CA PRO A 38 2.44 -20.23 9.76
C PRO A 38 2.60 -21.75 9.84
N GLU A 39 2.21 -22.35 10.96
CA GLU A 39 2.14 -23.80 11.18
C GLU A 39 1.18 -24.54 10.23
N GLU A 40 0.15 -23.87 9.71
CA GLU A 40 -0.85 -24.42 8.77
C GLU A 40 -0.38 -24.42 7.31
N TYR A 41 0.81 -23.88 7.05
CA TYR A 41 1.36 -23.72 5.70
C TYR A 41 2.66 -24.50 5.55
N ASP A 42 2.86 -24.97 4.34
CA ASP A 42 4.09 -25.63 3.91
C ASP A 42 4.95 -24.65 3.10
N VAL A 43 6.27 -24.89 3.09
CA VAL A 43 7.20 -24.20 2.19
C VAL A 43 7.71 -25.20 1.17
N VAL A 44 7.36 -24.99 -0.09
CA VAL A 44 7.61 -25.97 -1.18
C VAL A 44 8.48 -25.34 -2.26
N GLU A 45 9.38 -26.15 -2.83
CA GLU A 45 10.21 -25.76 -3.97
C GLU A 45 9.43 -25.81 -5.28
N PHE A 46 9.56 -24.75 -6.07
CA PHE A 46 9.04 -24.60 -7.43
C PHE A 46 10.21 -24.48 -8.39
N THR A 47 10.05 -25.02 -9.60
CA THR A 47 11.11 -25.05 -10.62
C THR A 47 10.92 -24.01 -11.74
N GLN A 48 9.72 -23.43 -11.87
CA GLN A 48 9.40 -22.46 -12.92
C GLN A 48 8.59 -21.25 -12.40
N PRO A 49 9.27 -20.16 -11.99
CA PRO A 49 10.71 -20.03 -11.80
C PRO A 49 11.23 -20.80 -10.56
N PRO A 50 12.55 -21.08 -10.47
CA PRO A 50 13.16 -21.62 -9.26
C PRO A 50 12.95 -20.71 -8.05
N CYS A 51 12.22 -21.19 -7.04
CA CYS A 51 11.96 -20.48 -5.79
C CYS A 51 11.31 -21.40 -4.75
N LEU A 52 11.40 -21.04 -3.48
CA LEU A 52 10.55 -21.59 -2.43
C LEU A 52 9.30 -20.73 -2.30
N ARG A 53 8.12 -21.34 -2.11
CA ARG A 53 6.86 -20.63 -1.89
C ARG A 53 6.14 -21.17 -0.67
N MET A 54 5.47 -20.26 0.03
CA MET A 54 4.51 -20.64 1.06
C MET A 54 3.22 -21.10 0.38
N VAL A 55 2.75 -22.29 0.72
CA VAL A 55 1.58 -22.92 0.12
C VAL A 55 0.65 -23.49 1.19
N LYS A 56 -0.62 -23.65 0.83
CA LYS A 56 -1.62 -24.34 1.62
C LYS A 56 -2.01 -25.64 0.94
N GLN A 57 -2.21 -26.70 1.70
CA GLN A 57 -2.76 -27.94 1.17
C GLN A 57 -4.23 -27.75 0.75
N SER A 58 -4.55 -28.27 -0.42
CA SER A 58 -5.88 -28.29 -1.04
C SER A 58 -6.18 -29.70 -1.54
N GLU A 59 -7.44 -29.98 -1.90
CA GLU A 59 -7.83 -31.27 -2.48
C GLU A 59 -7.08 -31.58 -3.79
N THR A 60 -6.68 -30.54 -4.53
CA THR A 60 -6.00 -30.64 -5.82
C THR A 60 -4.47 -30.56 -5.73
N GLY A 61 -3.90 -30.51 -4.52
CA GLY A 61 -2.46 -30.38 -4.29
C GLY A 61 -2.13 -29.13 -3.46
N HIS A 62 -1.15 -28.35 -3.90
CA HIS A 62 -0.72 -27.13 -3.20
C HIS A 62 -1.30 -25.89 -3.89
N GLU A 63 -1.94 -25.02 -3.11
CA GLU A 63 -2.39 -23.70 -3.54
C GLU A 63 -1.48 -22.61 -2.95
N GLU A 64 -1.29 -21.51 -3.68
CA GLU A 64 -0.50 -20.37 -3.20
C GLU A 64 -1.12 -19.79 -1.92
N ALA A 65 -0.31 -19.67 -0.87
CA ALA A 65 -0.77 -19.07 0.38
C ALA A 65 -0.70 -17.54 0.26
N THR A 66 -1.86 -16.90 0.18
CA THR A 66 -1.96 -15.43 0.15
C THR A 66 -2.49 -14.87 1.47
N VAL A 67 -1.93 -13.75 1.91
CA VAL A 67 -2.43 -12.99 3.06
C VAL A 67 -2.62 -11.52 2.72
N ALA A 68 -3.57 -10.89 3.39
CA ALA A 68 -3.87 -9.48 3.26
C ALA A 68 -3.29 -8.63 4.40
N VAL A 69 -2.78 -7.45 4.04
CA VAL A 69 -2.38 -6.41 4.98
C VAL A 69 -3.17 -5.15 4.65
N ARG A 70 -3.92 -4.65 5.63
CA ARG A 70 -4.53 -3.33 5.53
C ARG A 70 -3.58 -2.27 6.07
N GLY A 71 -3.43 -1.17 5.35
CA GLY A 71 -2.54 -0.08 5.75
C GLY A 71 -2.75 1.16 4.91
N ILE A 72 -2.03 2.22 5.26
CA ILE A 72 -2.06 3.49 4.52
C ILE A 72 -0.89 3.51 3.54
N LEU A 73 -1.19 3.74 2.26
CA LEU A 73 -0.19 3.76 1.19
C LEU A 73 0.78 4.93 1.39
N CYS A 74 2.05 4.65 1.68
CA CYS A 74 3.08 5.66 2.01
C CYS A 74 4.30 5.68 1.07
N ASP A 75 4.48 4.65 0.23
CA ASP A 75 5.26 4.72 -1.02
C ASP A 75 4.64 3.83 -2.12
N LYS A 76 4.85 4.16 -3.40
CA LYS A 76 4.39 3.33 -4.53
C LYS A 76 5.15 3.57 -5.84
N THR A 77 5.27 2.51 -6.63
CA THR A 77 5.61 2.53 -8.06
C THR A 77 4.61 1.63 -8.76
N LEU A 78 3.56 2.22 -9.32
CA LEU A 78 2.46 1.50 -9.96
C LEU A 78 2.32 1.95 -11.42
N PRO A 79 1.73 1.12 -12.29
CA PRO A 79 1.37 1.51 -13.66
C PRO A 79 0.39 2.70 -13.68
N PRO A 80 0.13 3.31 -14.86
CA PRO A 80 0.66 2.96 -16.19
C PRO A 80 2.15 3.29 -16.38
N ILE A 81 2.83 2.47 -17.19
CA ILE A 81 4.19 2.70 -17.64
C ILE A 81 4.16 3.27 -19.06
N TYR A 82 4.47 4.56 -19.19
CA TYR A 82 4.43 5.25 -20.49
C TYR A 82 5.74 5.14 -21.28
N SER A 83 6.86 4.94 -20.58
CA SER A 83 8.19 4.91 -21.16
C SER A 83 9.18 4.29 -20.18
N LEU A 84 10.24 3.68 -20.71
CA LEU A 84 11.34 3.17 -19.92
C LEU A 84 12.62 3.97 -20.21
N ALA A 85 13.38 4.27 -19.17
CA ALA A 85 14.66 4.97 -19.31
C ALA A 85 15.71 4.14 -20.06
N SER A 86 15.54 2.82 -20.10
CA SER A 86 16.50 1.90 -20.70
C SER A 86 15.82 0.56 -20.99
N HIS A 87 16.19 -0.02 -22.12
CA HIS A 87 15.80 -1.37 -22.54
C HIS A 87 16.94 -2.37 -22.30
N LYS A 88 17.98 -1.98 -21.55
CA LYS A 88 19.06 -2.90 -21.17
C LYS A 88 18.51 -4.02 -20.31
N PHE A 89 18.97 -5.23 -20.57
CA PHE A 89 18.52 -6.45 -19.92
C PHE A 89 18.52 -6.33 -18.38
N GLU A 90 19.59 -5.77 -17.79
CA GLU A 90 19.72 -5.59 -16.36
C GLU A 90 18.62 -4.67 -15.80
N HIS A 91 18.22 -3.63 -16.54
CA HIS A 91 17.19 -2.71 -16.08
C HIS A 91 15.81 -3.35 -16.17
N VAL A 92 15.52 -4.07 -17.26
CA VAL A 92 14.24 -4.77 -17.48
C VAL A 92 13.99 -5.82 -16.40
N ARG A 93 15.02 -6.59 -16.03
CA ARG A 93 14.98 -7.60 -14.95
C ARG A 93 14.46 -7.05 -13.62
N TYR A 94 14.73 -5.79 -13.31
CA TYR A 94 14.38 -5.17 -12.03
C TYR A 94 13.12 -4.30 -12.09
N LEU A 95 12.43 -4.23 -13.24
CA LEU A 95 11.16 -3.52 -13.34
C LEU A 95 10.11 -4.22 -12.48
N ARG A 96 9.49 -3.46 -11.58
CA ARG A 96 8.52 -3.97 -10.61
C ARG A 96 7.40 -2.99 -10.32
N GLN A 97 6.26 -3.56 -9.98
CA GLN A 97 5.13 -2.92 -9.31
C GLN A 97 5.42 -2.98 -7.81
N PHE A 98 5.37 -1.84 -7.13
CA PHE A 98 5.79 -1.74 -5.73
C PHE A 98 4.78 -0.90 -4.95
N VAL A 99 4.47 -1.35 -3.73
CA VAL A 99 3.73 -0.58 -2.75
C VAL A 99 4.40 -0.71 -1.38
N ARG A 100 4.26 0.33 -0.57
CA ARG A 100 4.61 0.30 0.84
C ARG A 100 3.45 0.87 1.63
N VAL A 101 3.07 0.15 2.67
CA VAL A 101 1.97 0.52 3.55
C VAL A 101 2.47 0.67 4.99
N THR A 102 1.94 1.68 5.70
CA THR A 102 2.24 1.97 7.10
C THR A 102 0.96 2.04 7.93
N GLY A 103 1.08 1.79 9.22
CA GLY A 103 0.01 1.96 10.20
C GLY A 103 -0.07 3.36 10.81
N LEU A 104 0.89 4.25 10.54
CA LEU A 104 1.04 5.56 11.21
C LEU A 104 0.98 5.44 12.75
N GLY A 105 1.66 4.45 13.31
CA GLY A 105 1.67 4.14 14.74
C GLY A 105 0.44 3.37 15.25
N SER A 106 -0.40 2.82 14.36
CA SER A 106 -1.46 1.88 14.73
C SER A 106 -0.87 0.65 15.46
N ILE A 107 -1.40 0.37 16.65
CA ILE A 107 -1.02 -0.80 17.44
C ILE A 107 -1.44 -2.09 16.71
N SER A 108 -2.68 -2.15 16.20
CA SER A 108 -3.20 -3.33 15.50
C SER A 108 -2.43 -3.63 14.20
N PHE A 109 -1.97 -2.58 13.49
CA PHE A 109 -1.08 -2.76 12.35
C PHE A 109 0.27 -3.35 12.78
N ASN A 110 0.90 -2.79 13.81
CA ASN A 110 2.20 -3.25 14.30
C ASN A 110 2.12 -4.68 14.84
N GLU A 111 1.04 -5.06 15.53
CA GLU A 111 0.76 -6.43 15.94
C GLU A 111 0.71 -7.38 14.75
N SER A 112 0.08 -6.97 13.64
CA SER A 112 0.04 -7.76 12.40
C SER A 112 1.45 -8.04 11.87
N LEU A 113 2.33 -7.05 11.93
CA LEU A 113 3.73 -7.17 11.45
C LEU A 113 4.57 -8.16 12.28
N THR A 114 4.22 -8.40 13.55
CA THR A 114 4.95 -9.38 14.39
C THR A 114 4.90 -10.81 13.84
N ARG A 115 3.90 -11.13 13.01
CA ARG A 115 3.73 -12.45 12.40
C ARG A 115 4.77 -12.77 11.32
N LEU A 116 5.40 -11.75 10.74
CA LEU A 116 6.41 -11.94 9.69
C LEU A 116 7.63 -12.72 10.18
N GLY A 117 8.04 -12.57 11.44
CA GLY A 117 9.15 -13.36 12.00
C GLY A 117 8.84 -14.85 12.08
N ALA A 118 7.59 -15.21 12.34
CA ALA A 118 7.17 -16.61 12.34
C ALA A 118 7.14 -17.19 10.91
N ILE A 119 6.71 -16.40 9.92
CA ILE A 119 6.77 -16.76 8.50
C ILE A 119 8.23 -16.97 8.05
N GLU A 120 9.14 -16.04 8.39
CA GLU A 120 10.57 -16.21 8.10
C GLU A 120 11.14 -17.52 8.65
N ASN A 121 10.77 -17.87 9.89
CA ASN A 121 11.24 -19.10 10.51
C ASN A 121 10.77 -20.34 9.74
N ARG A 122 9.55 -20.33 9.18
CA ARG A 122 9.09 -21.44 8.31
C ARG A 122 9.95 -21.59 7.06
N PHE A 123 10.39 -20.49 6.45
CA PHE A 123 11.31 -20.56 5.32
C PHE A 123 12.71 -21.03 5.74
N ARG A 124 13.20 -20.65 6.93
CA ARG A 124 14.49 -21.14 7.45
C ARG A 124 14.48 -22.64 7.77
N GLU A 125 13.33 -23.17 8.16
CA GLU A 125 13.13 -24.59 8.45
C GLU A 125 13.00 -25.45 7.18
N ALA A 126 12.81 -24.83 6.00
CA ALA A 126 12.67 -25.55 4.75
C ALA A 126 13.97 -26.25 4.33
N GLU A 127 13.83 -27.42 3.70
CA GLU A 127 14.96 -28.21 3.24
C GLU A 127 15.83 -27.42 2.24
N GLY A 128 17.15 -27.55 2.38
CA GLY A 128 18.11 -26.88 1.49
C GLY A 128 18.33 -25.39 1.78
N VAL A 129 17.66 -24.81 2.78
CA VAL A 129 17.92 -23.42 3.21
C VAL A 129 19.05 -23.41 4.25
N ALA A 130 20.23 -22.94 3.83
CA ALA A 130 21.37 -22.70 4.72
C ALA A 130 21.32 -21.29 5.32
N ASN A 131 20.90 -20.32 4.50
CA ASN A 131 20.81 -18.91 4.89
C ASN A 131 19.62 -18.23 4.21
N LEU A 132 18.84 -17.50 4.99
CA LEU A 132 17.73 -16.68 4.51
C LEU A 132 18.00 -15.23 4.89
N GLN A 133 18.10 -14.35 3.90
CA GLN A 133 18.20 -12.92 4.17
C GLN A 133 16.97 -12.45 4.96
N PRO A 134 17.17 -11.73 6.09
CA PRO A 134 16.06 -11.23 6.89
C PRO A 134 15.11 -10.36 6.09
N PHE A 135 13.82 -10.48 6.36
CA PHE A 135 12.82 -9.58 5.81
C PHE A 135 12.94 -8.23 6.52
N SER A 136 13.29 -7.18 5.76
CA SER A 136 13.40 -5.84 6.35
C SER A 136 12.01 -5.20 6.43
N PHE A 137 11.61 -4.84 7.65
CA PHE A 137 10.64 -3.78 7.85
C PHE A 137 11.28 -2.47 7.39
N GLY A 138 10.53 -1.70 6.60
CA GLY A 138 10.94 -0.34 6.29
C GLY A 138 10.49 0.58 7.41
N LYS A 139 11.02 1.80 7.42
CA LYS A 139 10.42 2.90 8.17
C LYS A 139 9.88 3.96 7.22
N PHE A 140 8.75 4.53 7.59
CA PHE A 140 8.18 5.72 6.97
C PHE A 140 7.90 6.73 8.09
N GLU A 141 8.62 7.86 8.10
CA GLU A 141 8.50 8.87 9.16
C GLU A 141 8.61 8.27 10.58
N ASP A 142 9.62 7.42 10.77
CA ASP A 142 9.91 6.66 12.01
C ASP A 142 8.89 5.58 12.40
N GLU A 143 7.79 5.44 11.65
CA GLU A 143 6.78 4.40 11.83
C GLU A 143 7.09 3.14 11.01
N GLU A 144 6.73 1.98 11.55
CA GLU A 144 6.90 0.69 10.87
C GLU A 144 6.05 0.63 9.59
N CYS A 145 6.62 -0.02 8.57
CA CYS A 145 5.94 -0.24 7.31
C CYS A 145 6.37 -1.55 6.65
N VAL A 146 5.49 -2.08 5.82
CA VAL A 146 5.76 -3.28 5.01
C VAL A 146 5.70 -2.92 3.54
N ALA A 147 6.69 -3.43 2.79
CA ALA A 147 6.76 -3.27 1.36
C ALA A 147 6.39 -4.58 0.66
N MET A 148 5.59 -4.47 -0.39
CA MET A 148 5.23 -5.57 -1.26
C MET A 148 5.54 -5.18 -2.70
N HIS A 149 6.00 -6.14 -3.49
CA HIS A 149 6.28 -5.87 -4.89
C HIS A 149 6.17 -7.12 -5.74
N ASP A 150 5.96 -6.92 -7.03
CA ASP A 150 6.02 -7.99 -8.01
C ASP A 150 6.67 -7.49 -9.29
N ARG A 151 7.38 -8.38 -9.98
CA ARG A 151 8.05 -8.04 -11.24
C ARG A 151 7.02 -7.92 -12.35
N TYR A 152 7.24 -7.02 -13.29
CA TYR A 152 6.42 -7.00 -14.52
C TYR A 152 6.72 -8.19 -15.42
N LEU A 153 7.95 -8.68 -15.37
CA LEU A 153 8.51 -9.63 -16.32
C LEU A 153 9.40 -10.65 -15.61
N THR A 154 9.37 -11.88 -16.10
CA THR A 154 10.23 -12.98 -15.69
C THR A 154 11.11 -13.40 -16.86
N GLU A 155 12.37 -13.74 -16.60
CA GLU A 155 13.26 -14.22 -17.67
C GLU A 155 12.78 -15.54 -18.25
N ARG A 156 12.69 -15.60 -19.58
CA ARG A 156 12.21 -16.76 -20.35
C ARG A 156 12.92 -18.06 -19.96
N ARG A 157 14.22 -17.99 -19.63
CA ARG A 157 15.02 -19.17 -19.27
C ARG A 157 14.51 -19.90 -18.02
N PHE A 158 13.79 -19.22 -17.13
CA PHE A 158 13.22 -19.80 -15.90
C PHE A 158 11.77 -20.29 -16.07
N VAL A 159 11.10 -19.89 -17.14
CA VAL A 159 9.67 -20.17 -17.38
C VAL A 159 9.45 -20.57 -18.84
N ARG A 160 10.25 -21.54 -19.30
CA ARG A 160 10.37 -21.89 -20.73
C ARG A 160 9.07 -22.42 -21.32
N GLU A 161 8.26 -23.09 -20.50
CA GLU A 161 7.02 -23.75 -20.90
C GLU A 161 5.82 -22.81 -20.83
N LEU A 162 5.93 -21.71 -20.09
CA LEU A 162 4.85 -20.76 -19.92
C LEU A 162 4.68 -19.87 -21.15
N ARG A 163 3.46 -19.41 -21.37
CA ARG A 163 3.13 -18.47 -22.44
C ARG A 163 3.11 -17.05 -21.90
N HIS A 164 3.51 -16.12 -22.77
CA HIS A 164 3.44 -14.71 -22.44
C HIS A 164 1.98 -14.25 -22.35
N ILE A 165 1.66 -13.55 -21.27
CA ILE A 165 0.39 -12.83 -21.07
C ILE A 165 0.61 -11.36 -21.47
N PRO A 166 -0.08 -10.84 -22.49
CA PRO A 166 0.08 -9.44 -22.92
C PRO A 166 -0.23 -8.42 -21.80
N PHE A 167 0.39 -7.25 -21.90
CA PHE A 167 -0.01 -6.11 -21.08
C PHE A 167 -1.32 -5.50 -21.58
N THR A 168 -2.10 -4.99 -20.64
CA THR A 168 -3.32 -4.24 -20.93
C THR A 168 -3.01 -2.74 -21.01
N PRO A 169 -3.82 -1.94 -21.71
CA PRO A 169 -3.54 -0.51 -21.90
C PRO A 169 -3.50 0.32 -20.61
N ASP A 170 -4.11 -0.14 -19.52
CA ASP A 170 -4.03 0.50 -18.20
C ASP A 170 -2.67 0.27 -17.51
N ILE A 171 -1.92 -0.75 -17.96
CA ILE A 171 -0.58 -1.08 -17.45
C ILE A 171 0.50 -0.52 -18.37
N ASP A 172 0.37 -0.72 -19.68
CA ASP A 172 1.38 -0.36 -20.67
C ASP A 172 0.75 0.39 -21.87
N PRO A 173 0.28 1.63 -21.69
CA PRO A 173 -0.49 2.35 -22.71
C PRO A 173 0.26 2.56 -24.04
N ASN A 174 1.60 2.63 -23.98
CA ASN A 174 2.46 2.90 -25.12
C ASN A 174 3.31 1.68 -25.52
N GLU A 175 2.98 0.48 -25.02
CA GLU A 175 3.69 -0.77 -25.32
C GLU A 175 5.20 -0.71 -24.95
N ALA A 176 5.57 0.10 -23.96
CA ALA A 176 6.96 0.27 -23.52
C ALA A 176 7.48 -0.98 -22.80
N LEU A 177 6.66 -1.62 -21.95
CA LEU A 177 7.01 -2.89 -21.32
C LEU A 177 7.03 -4.02 -22.35
N GLU A 178 6.09 -4.02 -23.29
CA GLU A 178 6.03 -5.00 -24.37
C GLU A 178 7.26 -4.93 -25.26
N ALA A 179 7.66 -3.72 -25.68
CA ALA A 179 8.89 -3.51 -26.44
C ALA A 179 10.14 -3.94 -25.64
N ALA A 180 10.18 -3.67 -24.34
CA ALA A 180 11.33 -3.98 -23.50
C ALA A 180 11.53 -5.46 -23.18
N ARG A 181 10.48 -6.28 -23.23
CA ARG A 181 10.64 -7.71 -22.92
C ARG A 181 11.54 -8.43 -23.93
N GLY A 182 11.54 -7.96 -25.18
CA GLY A 182 12.27 -8.60 -26.29
C GLY A 182 11.93 -10.10 -26.40
N THR A 183 12.96 -10.93 -26.57
CA THR A 183 12.84 -12.40 -26.56
C THR A 183 13.17 -13.02 -25.21
N ASP A 184 13.80 -12.26 -24.32
CA ASP A 184 14.45 -12.79 -23.13
C ASP A 184 13.55 -12.76 -21.90
N PHE A 185 12.46 -12.00 -21.96
CA PHE A 185 11.50 -11.85 -20.86
C PHE A 185 10.08 -12.14 -21.32
N ILE A 186 9.27 -12.65 -20.39
CA ILE A 186 7.83 -12.83 -20.55
C ILE A 186 7.11 -12.42 -19.27
N ARG A 187 5.91 -11.86 -19.42
CA ARG A 187 4.94 -11.77 -18.33
C ARG A 187 4.17 -13.08 -18.20
N VAL A 188 4.07 -13.62 -17.00
CA VAL A 188 3.28 -14.81 -16.67
C VAL A 188 2.24 -14.51 -15.58
N ALA A 189 1.42 -15.48 -15.19
CA ALA A 189 0.40 -15.30 -14.15
C ALA A 189 0.99 -14.78 -12.83
N ASP A 190 2.19 -15.24 -12.48
CA ASP A 190 2.97 -14.75 -11.32
C ASP A 190 3.39 -13.29 -11.40
N ASN A 191 3.20 -12.59 -12.52
CA ASN A 191 3.54 -11.18 -12.70
C ASN A 191 2.28 -10.28 -12.77
N VAL A 192 1.10 -10.85 -12.53
CA VAL A 192 -0.18 -10.15 -12.60
C VAL A 192 -0.58 -9.69 -11.20
N VAL A 193 -0.69 -8.39 -11.03
CA VAL A 193 -1.27 -7.77 -9.84
C VAL A 193 -2.70 -7.33 -10.18
N GLN A 194 -3.66 -7.73 -9.36
CA GLN A 194 -5.05 -7.30 -9.50
C GLN A 194 -5.26 -5.97 -8.78
N TYR A 195 -6.01 -5.06 -9.41
CA TYR A 195 -6.29 -3.74 -8.85
C TYR A 195 -7.80 -3.56 -8.75
N SER A 196 -8.28 -3.23 -7.55
CA SER A 196 -9.71 -3.07 -7.33
C SER A 196 -10.04 -1.96 -6.34
N LYS A 197 -11.32 -1.60 -6.29
CA LYS A 197 -11.89 -0.70 -5.28
C LYS A 197 -13.03 -1.40 -4.58
N ARG A 198 -13.04 -1.30 -3.25
CA ARG A 198 -14.16 -1.71 -2.41
C ARG A 198 -15.30 -0.70 -2.57
N MET A 199 -16.49 -1.22 -2.82
CA MET A 199 -17.73 -0.46 -2.92
C MET A 199 -18.75 -1.05 -1.95
N THR A 200 -19.58 -0.19 -1.37
CA THR A 200 -20.66 -0.59 -0.47
C THR A 200 -21.98 -0.13 -1.08
N LYS A 201 -22.91 -1.05 -1.29
CA LYS A 201 -24.27 -0.73 -1.75
C LYS A 201 -25.09 -0.09 -0.62
N GLU A 202 -26.24 0.48 -0.97
CA GLU A 202 -27.17 1.07 0.01
C GLU A 202 -27.66 0.06 1.06
N ASP A 203 -27.76 -1.22 0.70
CA ASP A 203 -28.13 -2.32 1.60
C ASP A 203 -26.98 -2.81 2.50
N GLY A 204 -25.80 -2.19 2.41
CA GLY A 204 -24.60 -2.57 3.16
C GLY A 204 -23.76 -3.68 2.52
N THR A 205 -24.19 -4.24 1.38
CA THR A 205 -23.44 -5.30 0.68
C THR A 205 -22.14 -4.73 0.12
N ILE A 206 -21.03 -5.39 0.44
CA ILE A 206 -19.70 -5.06 -0.07
C ILE A 206 -19.46 -5.80 -1.40
N PHE A 207 -18.92 -5.10 -2.39
CA PHE A 207 -18.45 -5.68 -3.64
C PHE A 207 -17.19 -4.96 -4.12
N TYR A 208 -16.51 -5.56 -5.10
CA TYR A 208 -15.25 -5.04 -5.63
C TYR A 208 -15.37 -4.80 -7.12
N GLU A 209 -14.91 -3.63 -7.56
CA GLU A 209 -14.84 -3.27 -8.98
C GLU A 209 -13.37 -3.12 -9.41
N PRO A 210 -13.01 -3.53 -10.64
CA PRO A 210 -11.69 -3.25 -11.19
C PRO A 210 -11.36 -1.76 -11.12
N LEU A 211 -10.13 -1.44 -10.70
CA LEU A 211 -9.65 -0.05 -10.58
C LEU A 211 -8.35 0.10 -11.34
N SER A 212 -8.18 1.21 -12.08
CA SER A 212 -6.89 1.52 -12.70
C SER A 212 -5.80 1.72 -11.63
N PRO A 213 -4.59 1.17 -11.81
CA PRO A 213 -3.48 1.37 -10.87
C PRO A 213 -3.08 2.84 -10.71
N ALA A 214 -3.39 3.68 -11.72
CA ALA A 214 -3.17 5.12 -11.70
C ALA A 214 -3.94 5.83 -10.58
N GLU A 215 -5.08 5.27 -10.15
CA GLU A 215 -6.01 5.90 -9.22
C GLU A 215 -5.58 5.80 -7.76
N PHE A 216 -4.70 4.84 -7.43
CA PHE A 216 -4.09 4.76 -6.11
C PHE A 216 -3.16 5.95 -5.89
N LYS A 217 -3.34 6.64 -4.76
CA LYS A 217 -2.51 7.76 -4.32
C LYS A 217 -2.05 7.51 -2.90
N MET A 218 -0.99 8.22 -2.57
CA MET A 218 -0.43 8.25 -1.24
C MET A 218 -1.46 8.78 -0.23
N GLY A 219 -1.59 8.13 0.92
CA GLY A 219 -2.61 8.41 1.92
C GLY A 219 -3.91 7.62 1.76
N ASP A 220 -4.06 6.83 0.69
CA ASP A 220 -5.19 5.91 0.58
C ASP A 220 -5.06 4.76 1.59
N ILE A 221 -6.18 4.38 2.19
CA ILE A 221 -6.29 3.15 2.98
C ILE A 221 -6.54 2.02 2.00
N VAL A 222 -5.62 1.06 1.98
CA VAL A 222 -5.61 -0.05 1.03
C VAL A 222 -5.52 -1.39 1.75
N GLU A 223 -5.99 -2.43 1.08
CA GLU A 223 -5.66 -3.82 1.39
C GLU A 223 -4.68 -4.31 0.33
N ALA A 224 -3.47 -4.63 0.74
CA ALA A 224 -2.45 -5.24 -0.11
C ALA A 224 -2.41 -6.73 0.19
N THR A 225 -2.74 -7.54 -0.81
CA THR A 225 -2.68 -9.00 -0.73
C THR A 225 -1.40 -9.48 -1.39
N GLY A 226 -0.68 -10.37 -0.72
CA GLY A 226 0.54 -10.95 -1.27
C GLY A 226 0.80 -12.35 -0.77
N THR A 227 1.88 -12.93 -1.28
CA THR A 227 2.43 -14.22 -0.85
C THR A 227 3.91 -14.10 -0.52
N PHE A 228 4.44 -15.05 0.24
CA PHE A 228 5.87 -15.09 0.56
C PHE A 228 6.59 -16.04 -0.39
N ILE A 229 7.64 -15.53 -1.02
CA ILE A 229 8.47 -16.28 -1.97
C ILE A 229 9.93 -16.06 -1.59
N ALA A 230 10.72 -17.12 -1.55
CA ALA A 230 12.17 -17.02 -1.39
C ALA A 230 12.87 -17.40 -2.69
N TYR A 231 13.62 -16.46 -3.26
CA TYR A 231 14.38 -16.70 -4.49
C TYR A 231 15.82 -17.10 -4.15
N PRO A 232 16.39 -18.10 -4.83
CA PRO A 232 17.78 -18.49 -4.62
C PRO A 232 18.73 -17.37 -5.04
N GLU A 233 19.78 -17.18 -4.26
CA GLU A 233 20.91 -16.30 -4.57
C GLU A 233 21.99 -17.07 -5.34
N ARG A 234 23.16 -16.44 -5.53
CA ARG A 234 24.29 -17.05 -6.23
C ARG A 234 24.88 -18.23 -5.48
N ASP A 235 24.88 -18.16 -4.15
CA ASP A 235 25.43 -19.19 -3.27
C ASP A 235 24.35 -20.23 -2.99
N GLU A 236 24.74 -21.50 -3.05
CA GLU A 236 23.84 -22.63 -2.81
C GLU A 236 23.25 -22.56 -1.39
N GLY A 237 21.94 -22.76 -1.29
CA GLY A 237 21.21 -22.68 -0.03
C GLY A 237 21.02 -21.26 0.53
N HIS A 238 21.43 -20.22 -0.18
CA HIS A 238 21.19 -18.83 0.19
C HIS A 238 19.96 -18.30 -0.55
N TYR A 239 19.04 -17.67 0.19
CA TYR A 239 17.78 -17.19 -0.36
C TYR A 239 17.46 -15.76 0.10
N VAL A 240 16.76 -15.02 -0.75
CA VAL A 240 16.11 -13.75 -0.39
C VAL A 240 14.61 -13.92 -0.36
N MET A 241 14.01 -13.69 0.80
CA MET A 241 12.55 -13.68 0.94
C MET A 241 11.97 -12.34 0.45
N VAL A 242 10.88 -12.43 -0.31
CA VAL A 242 10.09 -11.28 -0.75
C VAL A 242 8.63 -11.49 -0.41
N PHE A 243 7.93 -10.38 -0.18
CA PHE A 243 6.48 -10.34 -0.07
C PHE A 243 5.93 -9.92 -1.44
N ALA A 244 5.58 -10.92 -2.23
CA ALA A 244 5.14 -10.76 -3.61
C ALA A 244 3.72 -10.22 -3.66
N LEU A 245 3.52 -9.06 -4.29
CA LEU A 245 2.20 -8.43 -4.43
C LEU A 245 1.32 -9.22 -5.40
N ARG A 246 0.08 -9.54 -5.01
CA ARG A 246 -0.90 -10.25 -5.84
C ARG A 246 -2.15 -9.41 -6.13
N ALA A 247 -2.59 -8.63 -5.15
CA ALA A 247 -3.68 -7.69 -5.33
C ALA A 247 -3.48 -6.42 -4.50
N LEU A 248 -4.06 -5.32 -4.99
CA LEU A 248 -4.15 -4.06 -4.28
C LEU A 248 -5.58 -3.53 -4.39
N THR A 249 -6.23 -3.38 -3.25
CA THR A 249 -7.62 -2.96 -3.16
C THR A 249 -7.72 -1.64 -2.42
N MET A 250 -8.34 -0.62 -3.03
CA MET A 250 -8.64 0.64 -2.36
C MET A 250 -9.85 0.45 -1.45
N LEU A 251 -9.66 0.66 -0.14
CA LEU A 251 -10.73 0.56 0.85
C LEU A 251 -11.36 1.92 1.15
N ASP A 252 -10.51 2.92 1.36
CA ASP A 252 -10.94 4.28 1.67
C ASP A 252 -9.92 5.29 1.13
N SER A 253 -10.43 6.38 0.55
CA SER A 253 -9.63 7.51 0.07
C SER A 253 -10.13 8.86 0.58
N THR A 254 -11.14 8.88 1.45
CA THR A 254 -11.81 10.12 1.88
C THR A 254 -10.89 11.02 2.68
N VAL A 255 -10.01 10.47 3.53
CA VAL A 255 -9.08 11.26 4.36
C VAL A 255 -8.10 12.02 3.47
N ARG A 256 -7.56 11.35 2.46
CA ARG A 256 -6.73 11.98 1.42
C ARG A 256 -7.53 13.00 0.60
N GLU A 257 -8.75 12.70 0.18
CA GLU A 257 -9.56 13.65 -0.62
C GLU A 257 -9.93 14.90 0.16
N ALA A 258 -10.26 14.79 1.45
CA ALA A 258 -10.56 15.93 2.30
C ALA A 258 -9.37 16.90 2.40
N ALA A 259 -8.14 16.38 2.40
CA ALA A 259 -6.92 17.18 2.40
C ALA A 259 -6.66 17.99 1.12
N LYS A 260 -7.28 17.61 -0.01
CA LYS A 260 -7.18 18.36 -1.27
C LYS A 260 -8.09 19.58 -1.30
N VAL A 261 -9.08 19.66 -0.41
CA VAL A 261 -9.95 20.83 -0.30
C VAL A 261 -9.15 21.95 0.38
N PRO A 262 -8.82 23.06 -0.31
CA PRO A 262 -8.18 24.18 0.34
C PRO A 262 -9.12 24.70 1.44
N PHE A 263 -8.60 24.83 2.67
CA PHE A 263 -9.30 25.47 3.77
C PHE A 263 -9.77 26.86 3.29
N SER A 264 -11.07 27.00 3.06
CA SER A 264 -11.72 28.28 2.75
C SER A 264 -12.13 28.88 4.10
N PRO A 265 -11.49 29.96 4.57
CA PRO A 265 -11.88 30.61 5.82
C PRO A 265 -13.28 31.26 5.76
N LYS A 266 -13.96 31.21 4.60
CA LYS A 266 -15.22 31.92 4.37
C LYS A 266 -16.39 31.30 5.12
N THR A 267 -16.38 30.00 5.38
CA THR A 267 -17.52 29.31 6.01
C THR A 267 -17.71 29.74 7.48
N GLU A 268 -16.62 29.95 8.23
CA GLU A 268 -16.70 30.41 9.62
C GLU A 268 -17.03 31.91 9.74
N ILE A 269 -16.63 32.73 8.75
CA ILE A 269 -16.96 34.16 8.70
C ILE A 269 -18.44 34.38 8.37
N ASP A 270 -19.00 33.57 7.47
CA ASP A 270 -20.42 33.69 7.09
C ASP A 270 -21.35 33.13 8.18
N GLU A 271 -20.95 32.07 8.90
CA GLU A 271 -21.68 31.59 10.08
C GLU A 271 -21.63 32.58 11.26
N ARG A 272 -20.47 33.23 11.51
CA ARG A 272 -20.35 34.30 12.52
C ARG A 272 -21.14 35.56 12.14
N LYS A 273 -21.24 35.90 10.85
CA LYS A 273 -22.08 37.01 10.36
C LYS A 273 -23.58 36.70 10.44
N ALA A 274 -23.98 35.44 10.23
CA ALA A 274 -25.36 35.00 10.42
C ALA A 274 -25.77 35.01 11.90
N ALA A 275 -24.88 34.61 12.81
CA ALA A 275 -25.11 34.65 14.26
C ALA A 275 -25.11 36.09 14.84
N GLY A 276 -24.30 37.00 14.28
CA GLY A 276 -24.17 38.38 14.74
C GLY A 276 -25.33 39.33 14.39
N ARG A 277 -26.31 38.92 13.57
CA ARG A 277 -27.38 39.81 13.08
C ARG A 277 -28.64 39.86 13.95
N LYS A 278 -28.65 39.16 15.09
CA LYS A 278 -29.74 39.22 16.08
C LYS A 278 -29.25 39.72 17.44
N LYS A 279 -29.28 41.04 17.66
CA LYS A 279 -29.72 41.74 18.90
C LYS A 279 -29.15 43.16 18.99
N GLY A 280 -30.02 44.11 19.39
CA GLY A 280 -29.63 45.21 20.27
C GLY A 280 -29.73 46.62 19.70
N LYS A 281 -30.85 47.29 19.97
CA LYS A 281 -30.98 48.76 19.98
C LYS A 281 -29.84 49.38 20.81
N LYS A 282 -29.15 50.37 20.24
CA LYS A 282 -28.14 51.19 20.94
C LYS A 282 -28.82 52.10 21.99
N PRO A 283 -28.31 52.19 23.23
CA PRO A 283 -28.48 53.38 24.04
C PRO A 283 -27.35 54.37 23.74
N THR A 284 -27.74 55.63 23.61
CA THR A 284 -26.87 56.81 23.51
C THR A 284 -26.12 57.05 24.82
N MET A 285 -24.81 57.28 24.79
CA MET A 285 -24.15 58.13 25.80
C MET A 285 -22.91 58.89 25.28
N ARG A 286 -22.98 60.18 25.61
CA ARG A 286 -22.01 61.29 25.76
C ARG A 286 -20.53 61.09 25.43
N SER A 287 -20.03 62.09 24.68
CA SER A 287 -18.63 62.38 24.43
C SER A 287 -17.87 62.75 25.70
N VAL A 288 -16.68 62.18 25.88
CA VAL A 288 -15.61 62.76 26.70
C VAL A 288 -14.38 62.96 25.82
N LYS A 289 -13.83 64.17 25.86
CA LYS A 289 -12.72 64.66 25.06
C LYS A 289 -11.36 64.31 25.70
N ARG A 290 -10.40 64.04 24.79
CA ARG A 290 -8.94 64.33 24.83
C ARG A 290 -8.06 63.60 25.85
N SER A 291 -7.01 62.96 25.33
CA SER A 291 -5.65 63.53 25.33
C SER A 291 -4.72 62.78 24.36
N TYR A 292 -3.97 63.53 23.56
CA TYR A 292 -2.81 63.05 22.81
C TYR A 292 -1.59 63.17 23.74
N ILE A 293 -0.73 62.14 23.78
CA ILE A 293 0.66 62.29 24.19
C ILE A 293 1.54 61.64 23.11
N SER A 294 2.58 62.40 22.78
CA SER A 294 3.51 62.33 21.67
C SER A 294 4.79 61.55 21.94
N TYR A 295 5.34 60.98 20.86
CA TYR A 295 6.74 60.75 20.46
C TYR A 295 7.82 60.32 21.48
N GLY A 296 8.60 59.32 21.04
CA GLY A 296 9.95 59.05 21.53
C GLY A 296 10.69 58.05 20.64
N THR A 297 11.30 58.53 19.56
CA THR A 297 12.31 57.83 18.76
C THR A 297 13.68 58.40 19.13
N GLN A 298 14.61 57.56 19.55
CA GLN A 298 16.08 57.76 19.50
C GLN A 298 16.64 56.37 19.16
N GLY A 299 17.35 56.14 18.04
CA GLY A 299 18.70 56.64 17.72
C GLY A 299 19.71 55.78 18.49
N GLY A 300 20.62 54.99 17.93
CA GLY A 300 21.29 54.99 16.63
C GLY A 300 22.79 54.83 16.91
N LEU A 301 23.39 53.74 16.41
CA LEU A 301 24.77 53.55 15.92
C LEU A 301 25.00 52.07 15.63
#